data_AF-A0A645B0T1-F1
#
_entry.id   AF-A0A645B0T1-F1
#
_cell.length_a   1.000
_cell.length_b   1.000
_cell.length_c   1.000
_cell.angle_alpha   90.00
_cell.angle_beta   90.00
_cell.angle_gamma   90.00
#
_symmetry.space_group_name_H-M   'P 1'
#
loop_
_entity.id
_entity.type
_entity.pdbx_description
1 polymer ?
#
loop_
_entity_poly.entity_id
_entity_poly.type
_entity_poly.pdbx_seq_one_letter_code
_entity_poly.pdbx_strand_id
1 'polypeptide(L)'
;MKRIIRMMISVFIIILLFSSCSSKAEVNIASLNGSGENKEEVPDISIQSPMTLSNNDMFPINGQHQYLRLKMIKGTYYEDWSPGAYMGTLWEGYYIIELADESGNAIAQTDLSKIYDEPLLFNSQFQIQFGDYNNDGNIDFTIGQYASSNGRDYKLFTLGKNGKVEELPINGYSSLFISNTTGYYSTKLTESNNGTFKIEYYDNSKGEYFEDAFEWNGKEFIKIDSRETKSN
;
A
#
# COMPACT_ATOMS: atom_id res chain seq x y z
N MET A 1 65.64 -1.55 33.71
CA MET A 1 64.45 -1.96 32.96
C MET A 1 63.53 -2.71 33.92
N LYS A 2 62.39 -2.08 34.25
CA LYS A 2 61.49 -2.35 35.40
C LYS A 2 60.38 -3.33 34.95
N ARG A 3 60.24 -4.50 35.59
CA ARG A 3 59.44 -4.83 36.79
C ARG A 3 57.94 -5.11 36.52
N ILE A 4 57.63 -6.42 36.54
CA ILE A 4 56.59 -7.11 37.32
C ILE A 4 55.10 -6.81 37.04
N ILE A 5 54.46 -7.88 36.58
CA ILE A 5 53.04 -8.29 36.54
C ILE A 5 52.20 -7.82 37.75
N ARG A 6 50.95 -7.38 37.51
CA ARG A 6 49.82 -7.66 38.42
C ARG A 6 48.47 -7.66 37.69
N MET A 7 47.62 -8.53 38.22
CA MET A 7 46.36 -9.06 37.72
C MET A 7 45.21 -8.54 38.63
N MET A 8 43.96 -8.66 38.15
CA MET A 8 42.66 -8.68 38.89
C MET A 8 41.76 -7.41 38.93
N ILE A 9 40.78 -7.39 38.00
CA ILE A 9 39.30 -7.51 38.15
C ILE A 9 38.61 -7.00 39.45
N SER A 10 37.58 -6.15 39.22
CA SER A 10 36.35 -5.85 39.97
C SER A 10 36.41 -5.27 41.40
N VAL A 11 35.69 -4.17 41.63
CA VAL A 11 34.39 -4.16 42.35
C VAL A 11 33.76 -2.74 42.29
N PHE A 12 32.44 -2.78 42.20
CA PHE A 12 31.40 -1.77 41.96
C PHE A 12 31.16 -0.83 43.17
N ILE A 13 30.37 0.24 42.93
CA ILE A 13 29.47 0.98 43.87
C ILE A 13 29.86 2.39 44.39
N ILE A 14 29.15 3.38 43.82
CA ILE A 14 28.36 4.50 44.42
C ILE A 14 29.09 5.61 45.21
N ILE A 15 28.81 6.87 44.84
CA ILE A 15 28.43 8.06 45.66
C ILE A 15 28.34 9.25 44.67
N LEU A 16 27.14 9.60 44.19
CA LEU A 16 26.20 10.60 44.74
C LEU A 16 26.59 12.08 44.48
N LEU A 17 25.71 12.71 43.69
CA LEU A 17 25.14 14.05 43.91
C LEU A 17 26.08 15.27 43.92
N PHE A 18 26.07 16.02 42.83
CA PHE A 18 26.24 17.48 42.90
C PHE A 18 24.88 18.15 43.02
N SER A 19 24.51 18.48 44.27
CA SER A 19 23.45 19.43 44.59
C SER A 19 24.02 20.84 44.69
N SER A 20 23.47 21.73 43.85
CA SER A 20 22.91 23.06 44.15
C SER A 20 23.64 24.06 45.08
N CYS A 21 23.76 25.30 44.58
CA CYS A 21 23.33 26.56 45.25
C CYS A 21 23.42 27.71 44.21
N SER A 22 22.33 28.30 43.69
CA SER A 22 21.31 29.19 44.30
C SER A 22 21.74 30.66 44.46
N SER A 23 21.03 31.56 43.78
CA SER A 23 20.39 32.82 44.26
C SER A 23 20.12 33.74 43.04
N LYS A 24 19.01 34.46 42.85
CA LYS A 24 17.94 34.96 43.72
C LYS A 24 16.62 35.01 42.96
N ALA A 25 15.52 34.83 43.69
CA ALA A 25 14.17 35.16 43.24
C ALA A 25 13.98 36.68 43.22
N GLU A 26 13.40 37.19 42.14
CA GLU A 26 12.66 38.44 42.14
C GLU A 26 11.32 38.17 41.46
N VAL A 27 10.27 38.15 42.28
CA VAL A 27 8.89 37.95 41.86
C VAL A 27 8.37 39.28 41.35
N ASN A 28 8.17 39.41 40.04
CA ASN A 28 7.34 40.45 39.46
C ASN A 28 6.01 39.81 39.02
N ILE A 29 5.00 39.91 39.88
CA ILE A 29 3.60 39.69 39.53
C ILE A 29 3.14 40.96 38.81
N ALA A 30 3.08 40.94 37.48
CA ALA A 30 2.15 41.74 36.67
C ALA A 30 2.34 41.47 35.16
N SER A 31 1.58 40.53 34.60
CA SER A 31 0.66 40.78 33.48
C SER A 31 0.11 39.44 32.98
N LEU A 32 -1.12 39.18 33.41
CA LEU A 32 -2.01 38.27 32.71
C LEU A 32 -2.24 38.84 31.31
N ASN A 33 -1.87 38.06 30.29
CA ASN A 33 -2.34 38.04 28.90
C ASN A 33 -1.19 37.75 27.93
N GLY A 34 -0.63 36.55 28.05
CA GLY A 34 0.05 35.90 26.93
C GLY A 34 -0.89 34.82 26.41
N SER A 35 -1.51 35.05 25.25
CA SER A 35 -2.15 34.00 24.47
C SER A 35 -1.07 32.98 24.12
N GLY A 36 -0.98 31.92 24.91
CA GLY A 36 -0.17 30.75 24.59
C GLY A 36 -0.78 30.08 23.36
N GLU A 37 -0.39 30.52 22.18
CA GLU A 37 -0.35 29.61 21.04
C GLU A 37 0.62 28.50 21.44
N ASN A 38 0.07 27.39 21.91
CA ASN A 38 0.76 26.11 21.84
C ASN A 38 1.04 25.84 20.36
N LYS A 39 2.18 26.31 19.88
CA LYS A 39 2.76 25.80 18.64
C LYS A 39 3.11 24.36 18.95
N GLU A 40 2.21 23.44 18.62
CA GLU A 40 2.53 22.02 18.58
C GLU A 40 3.82 21.88 17.77
N GLU A 41 4.89 21.41 18.42
CA GLU A 41 6.14 21.08 17.74
C GLU A 41 5.82 19.93 16.79
N VAL A 42 5.70 20.27 15.50
CA VAL A 42 5.57 19.28 14.44
C VAL A 42 6.87 18.48 14.40
N PRO A 43 6.81 17.14 14.50
CA PRO A 43 8.00 16.31 14.46
C PRO A 43 8.74 16.47 13.12
N ASP A 44 10.06 16.62 13.17
CA ASP A 44 10.91 16.75 11.98
C ASP A 44 11.18 15.35 11.37
N ILE A 45 10.34 14.94 10.42
CA ILE A 45 10.48 13.67 9.69
C ILE A 45 11.10 13.96 8.32
N SER A 46 12.17 13.24 7.97
CA SER A 46 12.79 13.30 6.64
C SER A 46 12.52 12.03 5.83
N ILE A 47 12.04 12.20 4.60
CA ILE A 47 11.80 11.09 3.65
C ILE A 47 12.96 11.04 2.66
N GLN A 48 13.74 9.96 2.71
CA GLN A 48 14.97 9.81 1.90
C GLN A 48 14.77 9.00 0.61
N SER A 49 13.62 8.33 0.46
CA SER A 49 13.30 7.52 -0.71
C SER A 49 11.78 7.37 -0.90
N PRO A 50 11.31 6.96 -2.09
CA PRO A 50 9.91 6.60 -2.29
C PRO A 50 9.43 5.52 -1.32
N MET A 51 8.20 5.63 -0.83
CA MET A 51 7.63 4.66 0.12
C MET A 51 7.11 3.43 -0.63
N THR A 52 7.66 2.25 -0.34
CA THR A 52 7.24 1.01 -1.00
C THR A 52 6.14 0.33 -0.19
N LEU A 53 4.95 0.19 -0.80
CA LEU A 53 3.79 -0.46 -0.15
C LEU A 53 3.59 -1.91 -0.58
N SER A 54 4.12 -2.27 -1.74
CA SER A 54 4.15 -3.65 -2.19
C SER A 54 5.52 -3.97 -2.78
N ASN A 55 6.05 -5.15 -2.47
CA ASN A 55 7.34 -5.65 -2.95
C ASN A 55 7.21 -7.16 -3.13
N ASN A 56 6.83 -7.57 -4.33
CA ASN A 56 6.61 -8.96 -4.71
C ASN A 56 7.88 -9.55 -5.32
N ASP A 57 8.31 -10.71 -4.80
CA ASP A 57 9.33 -11.53 -5.47
C ASP A 57 8.72 -12.20 -6.70
N MET A 58 9.31 -11.97 -7.87
CA MET A 58 8.82 -12.49 -9.14
C MET A 58 9.37 -13.88 -9.46
N PHE A 59 10.40 -14.36 -8.74
CA PHE A 59 11.01 -15.65 -9.04
C PHE A 59 10.02 -16.83 -9.02
N PRO A 60 9.09 -16.94 -8.05
CA PRO A 60 8.08 -18.01 -8.07
C PRO A 60 7.09 -17.92 -9.23
N ILE A 61 6.98 -16.76 -9.88
CA ILE A 61 5.96 -16.47 -10.90
C ILE A 61 6.53 -16.61 -12.31
N ASN A 62 7.72 -16.04 -12.56
CA ASN A 62 8.35 -16.03 -13.89
C ASN A 62 9.76 -16.64 -13.93
N GLY A 63 10.28 -17.15 -12.80
CA GLY A 63 11.62 -17.73 -12.71
C GLY A 63 12.77 -16.72 -12.77
N GLN A 64 12.49 -15.42 -12.75
CA GLN A 64 13.49 -14.35 -12.80
C GLN A 64 13.67 -13.73 -11.41
N HIS A 65 14.92 -13.49 -11.01
CA HIS A 65 15.24 -12.76 -9.77
C HIS A 65 14.97 -11.26 -9.95
N GLN A 66 13.70 -10.90 -9.81
CA GLN A 66 13.17 -9.55 -9.99
C GLN A 66 12.12 -9.25 -8.93
N TYR A 67 11.83 -7.97 -8.76
CA TYR A 67 10.80 -7.49 -7.84
C TYR A 67 9.80 -6.59 -8.56
N LEU A 68 8.51 -6.87 -8.42
CA LEU A 68 7.45 -5.94 -8.79
C LEU A 68 7.06 -5.13 -7.56
N ARG A 69 7.16 -3.80 -7.66
CA ARG A 69 6.99 -2.89 -6.52
C ARG A 69 5.95 -1.84 -6.81
N LEU A 70 5.10 -1.56 -5.82
CA LEU A 70 4.23 -0.38 -5.80
C LEU A 70 4.85 0.66 -4.88
N LYS A 71 5.20 1.83 -5.43
CA LYS A 71 5.97 2.88 -4.74
C LYS A 71 5.25 4.22 -4.79
N MET A 72 4.99 4.82 -3.63
CA MET A 72 4.52 6.20 -3.53
C MET A 72 5.67 7.15 -3.83
N ILE A 73 5.53 7.97 -4.86
CA ILE A 73 6.57 8.92 -5.30
C ILE A 73 6.25 10.37 -4.92
N LYS A 74 4.99 10.67 -4.62
CA LYS A 74 4.50 11.98 -4.22
C LYS A 74 3.22 11.80 -3.43
N GLY A 75 3.08 12.44 -2.27
CA GLY A 75 1.90 12.28 -1.44
C GLY A 75 2.11 12.72 -0.01
N THR A 76 1.18 12.34 0.84
CA THR A 76 1.17 12.62 2.28
C THR A 76 1.10 11.30 3.04
N TYR A 77 1.95 11.18 4.06
CA TYR A 77 1.77 10.20 5.13
C TYR A 77 1.11 10.89 6.30
N TYR A 78 0.07 10.29 6.86
CA TYR A 78 -0.58 10.75 8.08
C TYR A 78 -1.22 9.57 8.82
N GLU A 79 -1.67 9.83 10.04
CA GLU A 79 -2.37 8.84 10.85
C GLU A 79 -3.74 9.39 11.24
N ASP A 80 -4.78 8.57 11.09
CA ASP A 80 -6.11 8.85 11.60
C ASP A 80 -6.60 7.65 12.40
N TRP A 81 -6.66 7.80 13.71
CA TRP A 81 -7.11 6.75 14.62
C TRP A 81 -8.62 6.83 14.92
N SER A 82 -9.34 7.68 14.19
CA SER A 82 -10.80 7.76 14.27
C SER A 82 -11.43 6.47 13.70
N PRO A 83 -12.49 5.93 14.32
CA PRO A 83 -13.16 4.74 13.80
C PRO A 83 -13.69 4.96 12.38
N GLY A 84 -13.24 4.14 11.43
CA GLY A 84 -13.63 4.24 10.03
C GLY A 84 -12.87 3.25 9.14
N ALA A 85 -13.21 3.24 7.85
CA ALA A 85 -12.61 2.33 6.86
C ALA A 85 -11.08 2.51 6.72
N TYR A 86 -10.60 3.73 7.01
CA TYR A 86 -9.20 4.12 6.88
C TYR A 86 -8.53 4.40 8.23
N MET A 87 -9.03 3.82 9.32
CA MET A 87 -8.37 3.93 10.62
C MET A 87 -6.94 3.36 10.54
N GLY A 88 -5.96 4.13 11.02
CA GLY A 88 -4.55 3.76 11.11
C GLY A 88 -3.62 4.69 10.36
N THR A 89 -2.53 4.13 9.85
CA THR A 89 -1.56 4.83 8.99
C THR A 89 -2.11 4.96 7.58
N LEU A 90 -1.97 6.13 6.98
CA LEU A 90 -2.46 6.43 5.64
C LEU A 90 -1.33 6.93 4.74
N TRP A 91 -1.30 6.40 3.53
CA TRP A 91 -0.45 6.84 2.43
C TRP A 91 -1.36 7.28 1.29
N GLU A 92 -1.50 8.59 1.11
CA GLU A 92 -2.31 9.18 0.05
C GLU A 92 -1.42 9.85 -0.98
N GLY A 93 -1.55 9.49 -2.25
CA GLY A 93 -0.75 10.15 -3.28
C GLY A 93 -0.68 9.45 -4.62
N TYR A 94 0.41 9.72 -5.34
CA TYR A 94 0.69 9.22 -6.67
C TYR A 94 1.76 8.14 -6.61
N TYR A 95 1.51 7.07 -7.37
CA TYR A 95 2.27 5.84 -7.30
C TYR A 95 2.85 5.45 -8.65
N ILE A 96 3.97 4.73 -8.59
CA ILE A 96 4.50 3.99 -9.73
C ILE A 96 4.47 2.50 -9.43
N ILE A 97 4.34 1.71 -10.50
CA ILE A 97 4.75 0.31 -10.47
C ILE A 97 6.14 0.21 -11.09
N GLU A 98 7.07 -0.36 -10.34
CA GLU A 98 8.46 -0.57 -10.73
C GLU A 98 8.74 -2.07 -10.83
N LEU A 99 9.22 -2.51 -11.99
CA LEU A 99 9.91 -3.80 -12.11
C LEU A 99 11.40 -3.53 -11.90
N ALA A 100 12.00 -4.17 -10.89
CA ALA A 100 13.40 -4.01 -10.54
C ALA A 100 14.16 -5.33 -10.63
N ASP A 101 15.47 -5.25 -10.92
CA ASP A 101 16.37 -6.40 -10.85
C ASP A 101 16.72 -6.78 -9.40
N GLU A 102 17.48 -7.87 -9.23
CA GLU A 102 17.92 -8.35 -7.91
C GLU A 102 18.77 -7.32 -7.12
N SER A 103 19.45 -6.42 -7.84
CA SER A 103 20.27 -5.36 -7.24
C SER A 103 19.45 -4.12 -6.86
N GLY A 104 18.15 -4.12 -7.20
CA GLY A 104 17.24 -3.01 -6.95
C GLY A 104 17.26 -1.91 -8.01
N ASN A 105 17.95 -2.11 -9.14
CA ASN A 105 17.88 -1.17 -10.26
C ASN A 105 16.55 -1.32 -10.98
N ALA A 106 15.93 -0.21 -11.36
CA ALA A 106 14.70 -0.23 -12.14
C ALA A 106 14.96 -0.76 -13.56
N ILE A 107 14.28 -1.83 -13.92
CA ILE A 107 14.19 -2.34 -15.30
C ILE A 107 13.15 -1.51 -16.07
N ALA A 108 11.99 -1.27 -15.46
CA ALA A 108 10.91 -0.49 -16.02
C ALA A 108 10.09 0.17 -14.91
N GLN A 109 9.48 1.32 -15.23
CA GLN A 109 8.58 2.04 -14.34
C GLN A 109 7.34 2.48 -15.10
N THR A 110 6.19 2.32 -14.46
CA THR A 110 4.87 2.74 -14.97
C THR A 110 4.25 3.70 -13.98
N ASP A 111 3.94 4.90 -14.45
CA ASP A 111 3.30 5.95 -13.66
C ASP A 111 1.78 5.76 -13.65
N LEU A 112 1.21 5.48 -12.47
CA LEU A 112 -0.22 5.21 -12.32
C LEU A 112 -1.07 6.47 -12.40
N SER A 113 -0.49 7.67 -12.29
CA SER A 113 -1.23 8.94 -12.48
C SER A 113 -1.72 9.14 -13.93
N LYS A 114 -1.28 8.29 -14.86
CA LYS A 114 -1.77 8.26 -16.24
C LYS A 114 -3.03 7.39 -16.41
N ILE A 115 -3.40 6.64 -15.37
CA ILE A 115 -4.48 5.64 -15.37
C ILE A 115 -5.55 6.00 -14.34
N TYR A 116 -5.12 6.55 -13.19
CA TYR A 116 -6.00 7.08 -12.15
C TYR A 116 -6.01 8.61 -12.20
N ASP A 117 -7.20 9.18 -12.24
CA ASP A 117 -7.40 10.63 -12.22
C ASP A 117 -7.21 11.22 -10.82
N GLU A 118 -7.44 10.42 -9.78
CA GLU A 118 -7.35 10.82 -8.37
C GLU A 118 -6.16 10.17 -7.65
N PRO A 119 -5.64 10.79 -6.57
CA PRO A 119 -4.66 10.16 -5.69
C PRO A 119 -5.18 8.82 -5.16
N LEU A 120 -4.28 7.84 -5.06
CA LEU A 120 -4.57 6.56 -4.43
C LEU A 120 -4.35 6.66 -2.92
N LEU A 121 -5.17 5.93 -2.16
CA LEU A 121 -5.07 5.84 -0.71
C LEU A 121 -4.88 4.38 -0.29
N PHE A 122 -3.86 4.16 0.52
CA PHE A 122 -3.57 2.86 1.12
C PHE A 122 -3.37 3.03 2.63
N ASN A 123 -3.82 2.04 3.40
CA ASN A 123 -3.63 2.00 4.85
C ASN A 123 -2.85 0.78 5.37
N SER A 124 -2.29 -0.02 4.46
CA SER A 124 -1.41 -1.13 4.81
C SER A 124 -0.48 -1.49 3.64
N GLN A 125 0.62 -2.14 3.97
CA GLN A 125 1.42 -2.85 2.97
C GLN A 125 0.72 -4.14 2.55
N PHE A 126 0.93 -4.57 1.31
CA PHE A 126 0.28 -5.77 0.77
C PHE A 126 1.13 -6.45 -0.29
N GLN A 127 0.77 -7.68 -0.64
CA GLN A 127 1.34 -8.41 -1.77
C GLN A 127 0.35 -8.36 -2.94
N ILE A 128 0.85 -8.04 -4.13
CA ILE A 128 0.07 -8.15 -5.35
C ILE A 128 -0.22 -9.64 -5.62
N GLN A 129 -1.46 -9.96 -5.97
CA GLN A 129 -1.88 -11.31 -6.33
C GLN A 129 -1.93 -11.42 -7.86
N PHE A 130 -1.29 -12.45 -8.40
CA PHE A 130 -1.04 -12.61 -9.83
C PHE A 130 -1.94 -13.68 -10.47
N GLY A 131 -2.29 -13.52 -11.74
CA GLY A 131 -2.98 -14.49 -12.62
C GLY A 131 -2.65 -14.28 -14.09
N ASP A 132 -3.41 -14.89 -14.98
CA ASP A 132 -3.37 -14.68 -16.44
C ASP A 132 -4.83 -14.64 -16.94
N TYR A 133 -5.48 -13.50 -16.75
CA TYR A 133 -6.92 -13.38 -16.87
C TYR A 133 -7.36 -13.28 -18.33
N ASN A 134 -6.51 -12.78 -19.21
CA ASN A 134 -6.77 -12.73 -20.65
C ASN A 134 -6.17 -13.94 -21.42
N ASN A 135 -5.48 -14.84 -20.72
CA ASN A 135 -4.86 -16.06 -21.25
C ASN A 135 -3.87 -15.77 -22.39
N ASP A 136 -3.09 -14.70 -22.27
CA ASP A 136 -2.05 -14.30 -23.22
C ASP A 136 -0.62 -14.69 -22.77
N GLY A 137 -0.50 -15.27 -21.57
CA GLY A 137 0.75 -15.72 -20.96
C GLY A 137 1.54 -14.61 -20.27
N ASN A 138 1.04 -13.38 -20.23
CA ASN A 138 1.58 -12.31 -19.40
C ASN A 138 0.99 -12.40 -17.98
N ILE A 139 1.64 -11.71 -17.05
CA ILE A 139 1.21 -11.69 -15.65
C ILE A 139 0.19 -10.59 -15.48
N ASP A 140 -1.01 -10.96 -15.06
CA ASP A 140 -2.08 -10.02 -14.76
C ASP A 140 -2.31 -9.89 -13.25
N PHE A 141 -2.78 -8.72 -12.83
CA PHE A 141 -3.08 -8.44 -11.42
C PHE A 141 -4.02 -7.26 -11.25
N THR A 142 -4.62 -7.16 -10.06
CA THR A 142 -5.50 -6.04 -9.72
C THR A 142 -4.85 -5.08 -8.73
N ILE A 143 -5.16 -3.79 -8.83
CA ILE A 143 -4.96 -2.81 -7.75
C ILE A 143 -6.31 -2.25 -7.34
N GLY A 144 -6.62 -2.41 -6.05
CA GLY A 144 -7.89 -2.06 -5.43
C GLY A 144 -7.84 -0.74 -4.67
N GLN A 145 -8.99 -0.08 -4.57
CA GLN A 145 -9.26 1.05 -3.68
C GLN A 145 -10.55 0.79 -2.91
N TYR A 146 -10.64 1.29 -1.68
CA TYR A 146 -11.87 1.14 -0.90
C TYR A 146 -13.00 1.93 -1.58
N ALA A 147 -14.14 1.27 -1.74
CA ALA A 147 -15.34 1.87 -2.33
C ALA A 147 -16.44 2.01 -1.29
N SER A 148 -16.71 0.94 -0.54
CA SER A 148 -17.75 0.91 0.49
C SER A 148 -17.47 -0.16 1.54
N SER A 149 -18.30 -0.21 2.59
CA SER A 149 -18.22 -1.26 3.62
C SER A 149 -18.39 -2.68 3.06
N ASN A 150 -19.06 -2.84 1.92
CA ASN A 150 -19.35 -4.13 1.31
C ASN A 150 -18.49 -4.44 0.07
N GLY A 151 -17.52 -3.61 -0.31
CA GLY A 151 -16.68 -3.91 -1.46
C GLY A 151 -15.61 -2.87 -1.78
N ARG A 152 -14.82 -3.19 -2.78
CA ARG A 152 -13.70 -2.39 -3.26
C ARG A 152 -13.74 -2.32 -4.77
N ASP A 153 -13.22 -1.22 -5.31
CA ASP A 153 -13.07 -1.01 -6.74
C ASP A 153 -11.67 -1.40 -7.18
N TYR A 154 -11.57 -2.32 -8.14
CA TYR A 154 -10.31 -2.81 -8.69
C TYR A 154 -10.16 -2.40 -10.15
N LYS A 155 -8.98 -1.88 -10.50
CA LYS A 155 -8.53 -1.86 -11.90
C LYS A 155 -7.66 -3.09 -12.17
N LEU A 156 -7.69 -3.54 -13.42
CA LEU A 156 -6.97 -4.73 -13.88
C LEU A 156 -5.76 -4.31 -14.71
N PHE A 157 -4.64 -4.99 -14.51
CA PHE A 157 -3.37 -4.66 -15.14
C PHE A 157 -2.70 -5.90 -15.70
N THR A 158 -1.86 -5.71 -16.71
CA THR A 158 -0.96 -6.73 -17.24
C THR A 158 0.49 -6.23 -17.20
N LEU A 159 1.44 -7.12 -16.88
CA LEU A 159 2.86 -6.87 -16.95
C LEU A 159 3.38 -7.36 -18.31
N GLY A 160 3.61 -6.42 -19.22
CA GLY A 160 4.13 -6.70 -20.54
C GLY A 160 5.58 -7.22 -20.51
N LYS A 161 5.99 -7.91 -21.57
CA LYS A 161 7.35 -8.48 -21.73
C LYS A 161 8.48 -7.44 -21.70
N ASN A 162 8.16 -6.17 -21.93
CA ASN A 162 9.07 -5.04 -21.80
C ASN A 162 9.20 -4.53 -20.35
N GLY A 163 8.54 -5.17 -19.39
CA GLY A 163 8.48 -4.81 -17.97
C GLY A 163 7.52 -3.66 -17.65
N LYS A 164 6.85 -3.07 -18.64
CA LYS A 164 5.85 -2.03 -18.41
C LYS A 164 4.52 -2.64 -18.05
N VAL A 165 3.77 -1.90 -17.25
CA VAL A 165 2.42 -2.25 -16.84
C VAL A 165 1.43 -1.47 -17.71
N GLU A 166 0.39 -2.15 -18.15
CA GLU A 166 -0.72 -1.57 -18.92
C GLU A 166 -2.04 -1.94 -18.26
N GLU A 167 -3.04 -1.06 -18.33
CA GLU A 167 -4.39 -1.39 -17.88
C GLU A 167 -5.03 -2.37 -18.87
N LEU A 168 -5.67 -3.42 -18.35
CA LEU A 168 -6.54 -4.29 -19.14
C LEU A 168 -7.96 -3.71 -19.11
N PRO A 169 -8.45 -3.15 -20.23
CA PRO A 169 -9.73 -2.47 -20.26
C PRO A 169 -10.90 -3.44 -20.15
N ILE A 170 -11.99 -2.95 -19.56
CA ILE A 170 -13.24 -3.69 -19.39
C ILE A 170 -14.36 -2.82 -19.98
N ASN A 171 -15.06 -3.35 -20.98
CA ASN A 171 -16.02 -2.59 -21.76
C ASN A 171 -17.17 -2.07 -20.88
N GLY A 172 -17.27 -0.75 -20.76
CA GLY A 172 -18.32 -0.09 -19.99
C GLY A 172 -18.03 0.05 -18.49
N TYR A 173 -16.82 -0.32 -18.04
CA TYR A 173 -16.43 -0.26 -16.64
C TYR A 173 -15.13 0.52 -16.47
N SER A 174 -15.11 1.49 -15.54
CA SER A 174 -13.88 2.15 -15.11
C SER A 174 -13.09 1.32 -14.09
N SER A 175 -13.79 0.44 -13.38
CA SER A 175 -13.29 -0.46 -12.33
C SER A 175 -14.29 -1.61 -12.11
N LEU A 176 -13.84 -2.67 -11.45
CA LEU A 176 -14.66 -3.78 -10.97
C LEU A 176 -14.96 -3.60 -9.49
N PHE A 177 -16.22 -3.43 -9.13
CA PHE A 177 -16.66 -3.48 -7.74
C PHE A 177 -16.77 -4.94 -7.29
N ILE A 178 -16.00 -5.32 -6.28
CA ILE A 178 -15.91 -6.71 -5.79
C ILE A 178 -16.13 -6.74 -4.27
N SER A 179 -17.07 -7.58 -3.82
CA SER A 179 -17.37 -7.79 -2.40
C SER A 179 -16.55 -8.94 -1.82
N ASN A 180 -16.48 -10.06 -2.54
CA ASN A 180 -15.73 -11.23 -2.11
C ASN A 180 -14.29 -11.16 -2.62
N THR A 181 -13.38 -10.67 -1.79
CA THR A 181 -11.99 -10.35 -2.16
C THR A 181 -11.01 -11.23 -1.40
N THR A 182 -9.95 -11.73 -2.06
CA THR A 182 -8.86 -12.46 -1.40
C THR A 182 -7.82 -11.55 -0.74
N GLY A 183 -7.90 -10.24 -0.98
CA GLY A 183 -7.05 -9.23 -0.38
C GLY A 183 -7.60 -7.82 -0.58
N TYR A 184 -7.21 -6.89 0.28
CA TYR A 184 -7.81 -5.56 0.33
C TYR A 184 -7.44 -4.69 -0.89
N TYR A 185 -6.14 -4.60 -1.19
CA TYR A 185 -5.61 -3.76 -2.27
C TYR A 185 -5.17 -4.53 -3.52
N SER A 186 -5.25 -5.86 -3.46
CA SER A 186 -5.08 -6.74 -4.62
C SER A 186 -5.87 -8.03 -4.34
N THR A 187 -6.66 -8.47 -5.31
CA THR A 187 -7.49 -9.67 -5.22
C THR A 187 -7.20 -10.58 -6.41
N LYS A 188 -7.18 -11.88 -6.14
CA LYS A 188 -7.10 -12.90 -7.18
C LYS A 188 -8.51 -13.08 -7.74
N LEU A 189 -8.66 -12.98 -9.06
CA LEU A 189 -9.94 -13.24 -9.72
C LEU A 189 -10.12 -14.74 -9.97
N THR A 190 -11.37 -15.19 -9.98
CA THR A 190 -11.69 -16.59 -10.24
C THR A 190 -11.61 -16.85 -11.73
N GLU A 191 -10.45 -17.33 -12.19
CA GLU A 191 -10.20 -17.71 -13.57
C GLU A 191 -11.06 -18.90 -13.99
N SER A 192 -11.48 -18.89 -15.25
CA SER A 192 -12.07 -20.00 -15.98
C SER A 192 -11.27 -20.21 -17.26
N ASN A 193 -11.43 -21.37 -17.91
CA ASN A 193 -10.71 -21.65 -19.15
C ASN A 193 -10.97 -20.56 -20.21
N ASN A 194 -9.95 -20.27 -21.03
CA ASN A 194 -10.02 -19.40 -22.21
C ASN A 194 -10.16 -17.89 -21.94
N GLY A 195 -9.36 -17.31 -21.04
CA GLY A 195 -9.33 -15.84 -20.86
C GLY A 195 -10.65 -15.28 -20.30
N THR A 196 -11.26 -16.05 -19.40
CA THR A 196 -12.49 -15.70 -18.71
C THR A 196 -12.23 -15.61 -17.22
N PHE A 197 -12.82 -14.64 -16.54
CA PHE A 197 -12.82 -14.58 -15.09
C PHE A 197 -14.20 -14.22 -14.53
N LYS A 198 -14.36 -14.44 -13.23
CA LYS A 198 -15.58 -14.11 -12.49
C LYS A 198 -15.28 -13.21 -11.30
N ILE A 199 -16.24 -12.35 -10.99
CA ILE A 199 -16.29 -11.55 -9.76
C ILE A 199 -17.60 -11.77 -9.04
N GLU A 200 -17.60 -11.52 -7.73
CA GLU A 200 -18.80 -11.55 -6.91
C GLU A 200 -18.96 -10.23 -6.16
N TYR A 201 -20.18 -9.69 -6.18
CA TYR A 201 -20.51 -8.45 -5.50
C TYR A 201 -21.92 -8.46 -4.92
N TYR A 202 -22.14 -7.67 -3.87
CA TYR A 202 -23.44 -7.45 -3.27
C TYR A 202 -24.09 -6.18 -3.82
N ASP A 203 -25.28 -6.31 -4.40
CA ASP A 203 -26.09 -5.19 -4.89
C ASP A 203 -27.05 -4.73 -3.79
N ASN A 204 -26.73 -3.63 -3.11
CA ASN A 204 -27.55 -3.06 -2.05
C ASN A 204 -28.96 -2.65 -2.51
N SER A 205 -29.17 -2.36 -3.79
CA SER A 205 -30.48 -1.97 -4.31
C SER A 205 -31.45 -3.15 -4.44
N LYS A 206 -30.89 -4.35 -4.60
CA LYS A 206 -31.63 -5.62 -4.73
C LYS A 206 -31.58 -6.46 -3.46
N GLY A 207 -30.60 -6.21 -2.60
CA GLY A 207 -30.40 -6.97 -1.37
C GLY A 207 -29.78 -8.36 -1.60
N GLU A 208 -29.13 -8.57 -2.74
CA GLU A 208 -28.71 -9.89 -3.24
C GLU A 208 -27.25 -9.87 -3.71
N TYR A 209 -26.63 -11.05 -3.73
CA TYR A 209 -25.30 -11.26 -4.33
C TYR A 209 -25.44 -11.59 -5.81
N PHE A 210 -24.50 -11.08 -6.60
CA PHE A 210 -24.36 -11.34 -8.02
C PHE A 210 -22.97 -11.87 -8.33
N GLU A 211 -22.92 -12.79 -9.30
CA GLU A 211 -21.69 -13.19 -9.98
C GLU A 211 -21.76 -12.68 -11.42
N ASP A 212 -20.74 -11.92 -11.81
CA ASP A 212 -20.53 -11.49 -13.19
C ASP A 212 -19.35 -12.23 -13.80
N ALA A 213 -19.51 -12.69 -15.04
CA ALA A 213 -18.45 -13.32 -15.81
C ALA A 213 -18.02 -12.42 -16.97
N PHE A 214 -16.71 -12.35 -17.19
CA PHE A 214 -16.08 -11.52 -18.20
C PHE A 214 -15.17 -12.36 -19.09
N GLU A 215 -15.21 -12.11 -20.40
CA GLU A 215 -14.39 -12.80 -21.40
C GLU A 215 -13.56 -11.80 -22.20
N TRP A 216 -12.31 -12.15 -22.47
CA TRP A 216 -11.42 -11.36 -23.32
C TRP A 216 -11.78 -11.49 -24.79
N ASN A 217 -12.09 -10.37 -25.46
CA ASN A 217 -12.43 -10.39 -26.90
C ASN A 217 -11.24 -10.13 -27.83
N GLY A 218 -10.01 -10.11 -27.30
CA GLY A 218 -8.79 -9.73 -28.03
C GLY A 218 -8.38 -8.27 -27.86
N LYS A 219 -9.22 -7.44 -27.24
CA LYS A 219 -8.95 -6.01 -27.00
C LYS A 219 -9.34 -5.55 -25.59
N GLU A 220 -10.47 -6.02 -25.09
CA GLU A 220 -11.03 -5.66 -23.80
C GLU A 220 -11.84 -6.83 -23.24
N PHE A 221 -12.06 -6.83 -21.93
CA PHE A 221 -13.01 -7.76 -21.32
C PHE A 221 -14.44 -7.29 -21.55
N ILE A 222 -15.30 -8.20 -21.98
CA ILE A 222 -16.74 -7.97 -22.10
C ILE A 222 -17.47 -8.82 -21.07
N LYS A 223 -18.47 -8.24 -20.42
CA LYS A 223 -19.37 -9.00 -19.54
C LYS A 223 -20.23 -9.93 -20.39
N ILE A 224 -20.14 -11.23 -20.15
CA ILE A 224 -20.85 -12.27 -20.91
C ILE A 224 -21.98 -12.93 -20.12
N ASP A 225 -21.95 -12.85 -18.79
CA ASP A 225 -22.97 -13.42 -17.92
C ASP A 225 -23.15 -12.58 -16.65
N SER A 226 -24.34 -12.65 -16.07
CA SER A 226 -24.70 -12.05 -14.79
C SER A 226 -25.79 -12.88 -14.14
N ARG A 227 -25.53 -13.39 -12.94
CA ARG A 227 -26.49 -14.24 -12.24
C ARG A 227 -26.53 -13.92 -10.76
N GLU A 228 -27.74 -13.96 -10.21
CA GLU A 228 -27.94 -13.93 -8.77
C GLU A 228 -27.32 -15.19 -8.15
N THR A 229 -26.61 -15.02 -7.04
CA THR A 229 -26.06 -16.12 -6.25
C THR A 229 -26.65 -16.09 -4.84
N LYS A 230 -26.87 -17.28 -4.28
CA LYS A 230 -27.28 -17.38 -2.88
C LYS A 230 -26.09 -17.04 -2.00
N SER A 231 -26.33 -16.26 -0.94
CA SER A 231 -25.31 -16.01 0.09
C SER A 231 -24.71 -17.33 0.55
N ASN A 232 -23.40 -17.47 0.45
CA ASN A 232 -22.67 -18.48 1.23
C ASN A 232 -22.69 -18.12 2.71
#